data_AF-A0A349MLG1-F1
#
_entry.id   AF-A0A349MLG1-F1
#
_cell.length_a   1.000
_cell.length_b   1.000
_cell.length_c   1.000
_cell.angle_alpha   90.00
_cell.angle_beta   90.00
_cell.angle_gamma   90.00
#
_symmetry.space_group_name_H-M   'P 1'
#
loop_
_entity.id
_entity.type
_entity.pdbx_description
1 polymer ?
#
loop_
_entity_poly.entity_id
_entity_poly.type
_entity_poly.pdbx_seq_one_letter_code
_entity_poly.pdbx_strand_id
1 'polypeptide(L)'
;MTVGLTKGNAISLIGSRFGNRSDLDTIIEDELNLAQTQALEGGDFLPWFLIREVKTTVRAGMTQVSMDALGSSELTTNGALSSDSGWTKGTGWTITGGKAASDGTQSTTSDLEQDISVTQNNYYTLRFTLSAVTAGSITPKIAGTSGTTRTTNGLYEERIMAGAGTTPRLEFSADADFIGSLDNVSVWGEGDAKLLRVYEHGGVYWGTAGATAPTSELLRGTYKYLWSKLNTESISTPTHYAIRGRDFVFYPVPSADFELFSVGYHRETPFASLATGNANAWLRHAADWFVAEASYRVAYHLKDNESLQKFQQEAAQARARVMMAHRANAHPTEVITLGGAA
;
A
#
# COMPACT_ATOMS: atom_id res chain seq x y z
N MET A 1 -3.51 24.63 18.24
CA MET A 1 -3.92 23.64 17.24
C MET A 1 -3.97 24.37 15.91
N THR A 2 -2.91 24.30 15.10
CA THR A 2 -2.88 24.99 13.80
C THR A 2 -3.92 24.32 12.93
N VAL A 3 -5.01 25.03 12.61
CA VAL A 3 -6.06 24.50 11.73
C VAL A 3 -5.42 24.33 10.36
N GLY A 4 -5.17 23.08 9.97
CA GLY A 4 -4.65 22.75 8.63
C GLY A 4 -5.63 23.17 7.54
N LEU A 5 -5.16 23.25 6.30
CA LEU A 5 -6.00 23.58 5.15
C LEU A 5 -7.06 22.47 4.97
N THR A 6 -8.35 22.81 4.87
CA THR A 6 -9.37 21.78 4.59
C THR A 6 -9.40 21.43 3.10
N LYS A 7 -10.01 20.31 2.73
CA LYS A 7 -10.25 19.92 1.32
C LYS A 7 -10.89 21.07 0.54
N GLY A 8 -11.99 21.62 1.06
CA GLY A 8 -12.69 22.74 0.41
C GLY A 8 -11.79 23.96 0.25
N ASN A 9 -11.05 24.33 1.30
CA ASN A 9 -10.16 25.50 1.24
C ASN A 9 -8.98 25.27 0.29
N ALA A 10 -8.49 24.03 0.13
CA ALA A 10 -7.44 23.70 -0.83
C ALA A 10 -7.93 23.87 -2.27
N ILE A 11 -9.13 23.38 -2.58
CA ILE A 11 -9.76 23.53 -3.90
C ILE A 11 -9.96 25.03 -4.20
N SER A 12 -10.55 25.78 -3.28
CA SER A 12 -10.76 27.23 -3.45
C SER A 12 -9.45 28.01 -3.60
N LEU A 13 -8.40 27.64 -2.84
CA LEU A 13 -7.09 28.28 -2.94
C LEU A 13 -6.49 28.07 -4.33
N ILE A 14 -6.53 26.85 -4.87
CA ILE A 14 -6.04 26.58 -6.23
C ILE A 14 -6.92 27.30 -7.25
N GLY A 15 -8.25 27.25 -7.10
CA GLY A 15 -9.18 27.98 -7.96
C GLY A 15 -8.84 29.47 -8.05
N SER A 16 -8.48 30.11 -6.93
CA SER A 16 -8.08 31.52 -6.90
C SER A 16 -6.80 31.81 -7.68
N ARG A 17 -5.88 30.85 -7.78
CA ARG A 17 -4.65 30.97 -8.59
C ARG A 17 -4.94 30.96 -10.09
N PHE A 18 -6.09 30.41 -10.49
CA PHE A 18 -6.53 30.29 -11.89
C PHE A 18 -7.79 31.13 -12.18
N GLY A 19 -8.04 32.18 -11.40
CA GLY A 19 -9.11 33.16 -11.65
C GLY A 19 -10.50 32.75 -11.17
N ASN A 20 -10.62 31.83 -10.21
CA ASN A 20 -11.89 31.38 -9.61
C ASN A 20 -12.90 30.85 -10.64
N ARG A 21 -12.39 30.11 -11.61
CA ARG A 21 -13.18 29.43 -12.64
C ARG A 21 -13.89 28.22 -12.06
N SER A 22 -15.22 28.23 -12.03
CA SER A 22 -16.03 27.12 -11.50
C SER A 22 -15.95 25.84 -12.32
N ASP A 23 -15.50 25.92 -13.59
CA ASP A 23 -15.32 24.75 -14.44
C ASP A 23 -14.06 23.93 -14.10
N LEU A 24 -13.21 24.42 -13.19
CA LEU A 24 -11.97 23.75 -12.80
C LEU A 24 -12.07 22.93 -11.52
N ASP A 25 -13.14 23.03 -10.74
CA ASP A 25 -13.21 22.40 -9.41
C ASP A 25 -12.97 20.88 -9.46
N THR A 26 -13.58 20.18 -10.42
CA THR A 26 -13.36 18.75 -10.63
C THR A 26 -11.92 18.45 -11.02
N ILE A 27 -11.34 19.22 -11.94
CA ILE A 27 -9.94 19.07 -12.37
C ILE A 27 -8.99 19.30 -11.20
N ILE A 28 -9.25 20.33 -10.38
CA ILE A 28 -8.44 20.65 -9.21
C ILE A 28 -8.48 19.51 -8.20
N GLU A 29 -9.67 18.94 -7.94
CA GLU A 29 -9.81 17.81 -7.03
C GLU A 29 -9.07 16.57 -7.52
N ASP A 30 -9.18 16.25 -8.82
CA ASP A 30 -8.44 15.14 -9.44
C ASP A 30 -6.93 15.35 -9.36
N GLU A 31 -6.45 16.55 -9.67
CA GLU A 31 -5.02 16.86 -9.63
C GLU A 31 -4.45 16.93 -8.22
N LEU A 32 -5.26 17.32 -7.21
CA LEU A 32 -4.90 17.17 -5.80
C LEU A 32 -4.78 15.68 -5.43
N ASN A 33 -5.70 14.84 -5.87
CA ASN A 33 -5.59 13.41 -5.62
C ASN A 33 -4.34 12.80 -6.27
N LEU A 34 -4.02 13.18 -7.51
CA LEU A 34 -2.82 12.74 -8.22
C LEU A 34 -1.53 13.29 -7.60
N ALA A 35 -1.52 14.55 -7.15
CA ALA A 35 -0.38 15.14 -6.46
C ALA A 35 -0.06 14.37 -5.17
N GLN A 36 -1.06 14.05 -4.34
CA GLN A 36 -0.85 13.22 -3.14
C GLN A 36 -0.30 11.85 -3.52
N THR A 37 -0.98 11.15 -4.42
CA THR A 37 -0.74 9.73 -4.64
C THR A 37 0.51 9.43 -5.46
N GLN A 38 0.88 10.31 -6.40
CA GLN A 38 1.99 10.07 -7.34
C GLN A 38 3.25 10.89 -7.03
N ALA A 39 3.12 12.17 -6.67
CA ALA A 39 4.28 13.04 -6.43
C ALA A 39 4.75 12.96 -4.98
N LEU A 40 3.82 13.07 -4.03
CA LEU A 40 4.12 13.15 -2.62
C LEU A 40 4.37 11.78 -2.00
N GLU A 41 3.38 10.90 -2.01
CA GLU A 41 3.46 9.55 -1.44
C GLU A 41 4.10 8.52 -2.39
N GLY A 42 4.20 8.85 -3.69
CA GLY A 42 4.89 8.03 -4.70
C GLY A 42 6.36 8.40 -4.91
N GLY A 43 6.80 9.53 -4.35
CA GLY A 43 8.12 10.11 -4.53
C GLY A 43 9.23 9.46 -3.69
N ASP A 44 10.45 9.96 -3.83
CA ASP A 44 11.65 9.43 -3.16
C ASP A 44 11.82 9.89 -1.70
N PHE A 45 11.01 10.85 -1.26
CA PHE A 45 11.09 11.42 0.07
C PHE A 45 9.72 11.37 0.76
N LEU A 46 9.69 10.74 1.94
CA LEU A 46 8.51 10.63 2.78
C LEU A 46 8.74 11.37 4.10
N PRO A 47 7.90 12.35 4.46
CA PRO A 47 8.12 13.19 5.63
C PRO A 47 7.68 12.54 6.94
N TRP A 48 8.13 13.11 8.06
CA TRP A 48 7.95 12.57 9.42
C TRP A 48 6.49 12.39 9.80
N PHE A 49 5.59 13.23 9.30
CA PHE A 49 4.16 13.17 9.63
C PHE A 49 3.43 11.99 8.97
N LEU A 50 4.10 11.25 8.09
CA LEU A 50 3.59 9.97 7.57
C LEU A 50 4.05 8.78 8.41
N ILE A 51 4.94 8.99 9.39
CA ILE A 51 5.39 7.91 10.27
C ILE A 51 4.25 7.54 11.21
N ARG A 52 3.90 6.26 11.25
CA ARG A 52 2.94 5.72 12.22
C ARG A 52 3.45 4.41 12.79
N GLU A 53 2.99 4.12 14.00
CA GLU A 53 3.12 2.79 14.59
C GLU A 53 1.88 1.97 14.20
N VAL A 54 2.10 0.75 13.72
CA VAL A 54 1.05 -0.23 13.49
C VAL A 54 1.30 -1.44 14.36
N LYS A 55 0.20 -1.95 14.93
CA LYS A 55 0.19 -3.14 15.76
C LYS A 55 -0.60 -4.24 15.06
N THR A 56 -0.04 -5.45 15.02
CA THR A 56 -0.76 -6.65 14.56
C THR A 56 -0.47 -7.83 15.47
N THR A 57 -1.47 -8.67 15.71
CA THR A 57 -1.31 -9.90 16.49
C THR A 57 -0.76 -11.00 15.58
N VAL A 58 0.39 -11.56 15.94
CA VAL A 58 1.01 -12.71 15.28
C VAL A 58 0.72 -13.95 16.10
N ARG A 59 0.14 -14.97 15.46
CA ARG A 59 -0.25 -16.21 16.15
C ARG A 59 0.93 -17.16 16.33
N ALA A 60 0.86 -17.98 17.36
CA ALA A 60 1.79 -19.09 17.57
C ALA A 60 1.95 -19.94 16.30
N GLY A 61 3.18 -20.33 15.97
CA GLY A 61 3.50 -21.14 14.79
C GLY A 61 3.60 -20.37 13.47
N MET A 62 3.23 -19.09 13.40
CA MET A 62 3.38 -18.30 12.17
C MET A 62 4.84 -17.93 11.92
N THR A 63 5.39 -18.40 10.79
CA THR A 63 6.77 -18.09 10.38
C THR A 63 6.90 -16.74 9.69
N GLN A 64 5.78 -16.20 9.20
CA GLN A 64 5.73 -14.93 8.51
C GLN A 64 4.40 -14.22 8.70
N VAL A 65 4.42 -12.89 8.60
CA VAL A 65 3.23 -12.06 8.52
C VAL A 65 3.40 -11.08 7.38
N SER A 66 2.37 -10.99 6.52
CA SER A 66 2.36 -9.99 5.46
C SER A 66 2.32 -8.60 6.07
N MET A 67 3.15 -7.73 5.53
CA MET A 67 3.11 -6.29 5.70
C MET A 67 1.75 -5.69 5.36
N ASP A 68 0.91 -6.42 4.61
CA ASP A 68 -0.45 -6.01 4.31
C ASP A 68 -1.35 -6.01 5.56
N ALA A 69 -1.10 -6.93 6.50
CA ALA A 69 -1.74 -6.96 7.81
C ALA A 69 -1.25 -5.84 8.76
N LEU A 70 -0.30 -5.01 8.30
CA LEU A 70 0.29 -3.86 9.00
C LEU A 70 -0.12 -2.52 8.38
N GLY A 71 -1.28 -2.48 7.71
CA GLY A 71 -1.92 -1.23 7.32
C GLY A 71 -1.58 -0.74 5.92
N SER A 72 -1.23 -1.62 4.98
CA SER A 72 -1.53 -1.31 3.58
C SER A 72 -3.02 -1.51 3.34
N SER A 73 -3.61 -0.71 2.45
CA SER A 73 -4.97 -0.93 2.00
C SER A 73 -5.02 -2.15 1.08
N GLU A 74 -4.96 -3.35 1.67
CA GLU A 74 -5.35 -4.56 0.97
C GLU A 74 -6.77 -4.36 0.44
N LEU A 75 -6.91 -4.46 -0.88
CA LEU A 75 -8.18 -4.25 -1.56
C LEU A 75 -8.93 -5.57 -1.77
N THR A 76 -8.25 -6.70 -1.60
CA THR A 76 -8.79 -8.04 -1.81
C THR A 76 -9.47 -8.55 -0.53
N THR A 77 -10.74 -8.91 -0.63
CA THR A 77 -11.44 -9.66 0.40
C THR A 77 -11.12 -11.14 0.27
N ASN A 78 -10.75 -11.79 1.39
CA ASN A 78 -10.51 -13.24 1.46
C ASN A 78 -9.55 -13.76 0.36
N GLY A 79 -8.42 -13.07 0.19
CA GLY A 79 -7.38 -13.42 -0.78
C GLY A 79 -6.70 -14.78 -0.56
N ALA A 80 -6.78 -15.33 0.66
CA ALA A 80 -6.36 -16.68 0.99
C ALA A 80 -7.37 -17.78 0.58
N LEU A 81 -8.50 -17.39 -0.03
CA LEU A 81 -9.49 -18.30 -0.63
C LEU A 81 -9.94 -19.43 0.32
N SER A 82 -10.11 -19.09 1.60
CA SER A 82 -10.51 -20.03 2.65
C SER A 82 -12.01 -20.38 2.60
N SER A 83 -12.79 -19.56 1.90
CA SER A 83 -14.24 -19.71 1.66
C SER A 83 -14.62 -18.97 0.37
N ASP A 84 -15.90 -19.04 -0.03
CA ASP A 84 -16.44 -18.24 -1.15
C ASP A 84 -16.63 -16.75 -0.81
N SER A 85 -16.42 -16.33 0.45
CA SER A 85 -16.74 -14.97 0.89
C SER A 85 -16.00 -13.92 0.05
N GLY A 86 -16.75 -12.97 -0.51
CA GLY A 86 -16.21 -11.87 -1.33
C GLY A 86 -15.95 -12.24 -2.80
N TRP A 87 -16.04 -13.51 -3.19
CA TRP A 87 -15.74 -13.95 -4.55
C TRP A 87 -16.99 -14.43 -5.30
N THR A 88 -17.13 -14.00 -6.55
CA THR A 88 -18.10 -14.53 -7.50
C THR A 88 -17.38 -15.51 -8.43
N LYS A 89 -17.97 -16.70 -8.58
CA LYS A 89 -17.42 -17.81 -9.37
C LYS A 89 -18.16 -17.93 -10.69
N GLY A 90 -17.42 -17.86 -11.79
CA GLY A 90 -17.89 -18.31 -13.09
C GLY A 90 -18.01 -19.84 -13.15
N THR A 91 -18.48 -20.34 -14.30
CA THR A 91 -18.55 -21.78 -14.57
C THR A 91 -17.18 -22.46 -14.42
N GLY A 92 -17.17 -23.67 -13.86
CA GLY A 92 -15.95 -24.46 -13.66
C GLY A 92 -15.11 -24.05 -12.46
N TRP A 93 -15.44 -22.97 -11.76
CA TRP A 93 -14.72 -22.52 -10.56
C TRP A 93 -15.28 -23.11 -9.26
N THR A 94 -14.38 -23.61 -8.40
CA THR A 94 -14.69 -24.03 -7.02
C THR A 94 -13.67 -23.42 -6.05
N ILE A 95 -14.11 -22.89 -4.90
CA ILE A 95 -13.21 -22.49 -3.81
C ILE A 95 -13.32 -23.46 -2.66
N THR A 96 -12.21 -24.10 -2.30
CA THR A 96 -12.14 -25.02 -1.16
C THR A 96 -10.68 -25.23 -0.75
N GLY A 97 -10.44 -25.46 0.55
CA GLY A 97 -9.11 -25.79 1.06
C GLY A 97 -8.06 -24.70 0.84
N GLY A 98 -8.46 -23.43 0.84
CA GLY A 98 -7.54 -22.30 0.68
C GLY A 98 -7.12 -22.04 -0.77
N LYS A 99 -7.93 -22.41 -1.77
CA LYS A 99 -7.64 -22.14 -3.19
C LYS A 99 -8.91 -22.12 -4.03
N ALA A 100 -8.87 -21.38 -5.14
CA ALA A 100 -9.86 -21.42 -6.20
C ALA A 100 -9.33 -22.30 -7.34
N ALA A 101 -10.08 -23.32 -7.77
CA ALA A 101 -9.71 -24.19 -8.87
C ALA A 101 -10.70 -24.04 -10.02
N SER A 102 -10.18 -23.90 -11.24
CA SER A 102 -10.94 -24.05 -12.47
C SER A 102 -10.71 -25.47 -13.02
N ASP A 103 -11.79 -26.18 -13.31
CA ASP A 103 -11.77 -27.58 -13.75
C ASP A 103 -11.80 -27.76 -15.28
N GLY A 104 -11.86 -26.67 -16.04
CA GLY A 104 -11.91 -26.69 -17.51
C GLY A 104 -13.28 -27.06 -18.08
N THR A 105 -14.35 -27.10 -17.27
CA THR A 105 -15.71 -27.41 -17.75
C THR A 105 -16.41 -26.21 -18.40
N GLN A 106 -15.83 -25.01 -18.29
CA GLN A 106 -16.30 -23.84 -19.02
C GLN A 106 -16.19 -24.06 -20.54
N SER A 107 -17.06 -23.40 -21.31
CA SER A 107 -17.07 -23.47 -22.79
C SER A 107 -16.80 -22.12 -23.46
N THR A 108 -16.67 -21.08 -22.63
CA THR A 108 -16.33 -19.70 -22.99
C THR A 108 -15.49 -19.14 -21.85
N THR A 109 -15.05 -17.89 -21.98
CA THR A 109 -14.37 -17.19 -20.89
C THR A 109 -15.16 -17.29 -19.59
N SER A 110 -14.48 -17.62 -18.50
CA SER A 110 -15.09 -17.78 -17.17
C SER A 110 -14.28 -17.02 -16.13
N ASP A 111 -14.91 -16.06 -15.47
CA ASP A 111 -14.22 -15.17 -14.55
C ASP A 111 -14.35 -15.67 -13.10
N LEU A 112 -13.26 -15.59 -12.35
CA LEU A 112 -13.28 -15.54 -10.89
C LEU A 112 -13.05 -14.08 -10.48
N GLU A 113 -14.02 -13.46 -9.82
CA GLU A 113 -14.02 -12.01 -9.63
C GLU A 113 -14.46 -11.56 -8.24
N GLN A 114 -14.04 -10.35 -7.87
CA GLN A 114 -14.59 -9.61 -6.74
C GLN A 114 -14.59 -8.10 -6.99
N ASP A 115 -15.51 -7.38 -6.37
CA ASP A 115 -15.50 -5.93 -6.37
C ASP A 115 -14.36 -5.42 -5.46
N ILE A 116 -13.59 -4.44 -5.95
CA ILE A 116 -12.51 -3.78 -5.22
C ILE A 116 -12.67 -2.26 -5.32
N SER A 117 -12.14 -1.51 -4.35
CA SER A 117 -12.20 -0.05 -4.40
C SER A 117 -10.95 0.53 -5.08
N VAL A 118 -11.04 0.82 -6.39
CA VAL A 118 -9.95 1.42 -7.18
C VAL A 118 -10.37 2.72 -7.84
N THR A 119 -9.39 3.60 -8.08
CA THR A 119 -9.57 4.87 -8.79
C THR A 119 -8.98 4.75 -10.19
N GLN A 120 -9.74 5.19 -11.20
CA GLN A 120 -9.29 5.21 -12.59
C GLN A 120 -7.94 5.93 -12.73
N ASN A 121 -7.09 5.43 -13.63
CA ASN A 121 -5.76 5.95 -13.94
C ASN A 121 -4.73 5.85 -12.79
N ASN A 122 -5.09 5.25 -11.65
CA ASN A 122 -4.12 4.86 -10.63
C ASN A 122 -3.58 3.47 -10.92
N TYR A 123 -2.31 3.24 -10.60
CA TYR A 123 -1.71 1.92 -10.69
C TYR A 123 -1.90 1.15 -9.39
N TYR A 124 -2.13 -0.15 -9.57
CA TYR A 124 -2.26 -1.13 -8.52
C TYR A 124 -1.29 -2.27 -8.79
N THR A 125 -0.75 -2.86 -7.74
CA THR A 125 0.04 -4.09 -7.84
C THR A 125 -0.87 -5.24 -7.47
N LEU A 126 -0.91 -6.25 -8.32
CA LEU A 126 -1.57 -7.52 -8.10
C LEU A 126 -0.51 -8.59 -7.85
N ARG A 127 -0.71 -9.40 -6.82
CA ARG A 127 0.07 -10.62 -6.57
C ARG A 127 -0.84 -11.81 -6.37
N PHE A 128 -0.45 -12.95 -6.92
CA PHE A 128 -1.17 -14.22 -6.76
C PHE A 128 -0.26 -15.41 -7.05
N THR A 129 -0.62 -16.55 -6.49
CA THR A 129 -0.01 -17.85 -6.80
C THR A 129 -0.89 -18.59 -7.78
N LEU A 130 -0.29 -19.07 -8.87
CA LEU A 130 -0.91 -19.95 -9.84
C LEU A 130 -0.25 -21.33 -9.76
N SER A 131 -1.06 -22.37 -9.68
CA SER A 131 -0.61 -23.75 -9.48
C SER A 131 -1.49 -24.74 -10.25
N ALA A 132 -1.04 -25.99 -10.38
CA ALA A 132 -1.76 -27.07 -11.07
C ALA A 132 -2.24 -26.73 -12.49
N VAL A 133 -1.58 -25.80 -13.19
CA VAL A 133 -1.93 -25.44 -14.56
C VAL A 133 -1.60 -26.60 -15.48
N THR A 134 -2.62 -27.09 -16.21
CA THR A 134 -2.48 -28.20 -17.17
C THR A 134 -3.03 -27.88 -18.55
N ALA A 135 -3.91 -26.88 -18.68
CA ALA A 135 -4.47 -26.43 -19.94
C ALA A 135 -4.90 -24.95 -19.85
N GLY A 136 -5.08 -24.33 -21.02
CA GLY A 136 -5.58 -22.97 -21.20
C GLY A 136 -4.72 -21.87 -20.56
N SER A 137 -5.35 -20.72 -20.36
CA SER A 137 -4.70 -19.50 -19.88
C SER A 137 -5.62 -18.68 -18.98
N ILE A 138 -5.01 -17.87 -18.13
CA ILE A 138 -5.72 -16.96 -17.24
C ILE A 138 -5.13 -15.56 -17.32
N THR A 139 -5.99 -14.55 -17.46
CA THR A 139 -5.57 -13.15 -17.56
C THR A 139 -6.19 -12.35 -16.42
N PRO A 140 -5.40 -11.82 -15.48
CA PRO A 140 -5.92 -10.93 -14.46
C PRO A 140 -6.30 -9.57 -15.06
N LYS A 141 -7.29 -8.89 -14.45
CA LYS A 141 -7.70 -7.54 -14.82
C LYS A 141 -8.00 -6.70 -13.57
N ILE A 142 -7.75 -5.39 -13.66
CA ILE A 142 -8.14 -4.40 -12.65
C ILE A 142 -8.97 -3.30 -13.33
N ALA A 143 -10.23 -3.18 -12.92
CA ALA A 143 -11.21 -2.23 -13.47
C ALA A 143 -11.25 -2.27 -15.02
N GLY A 144 -11.30 -3.48 -15.58
CA GLY A 144 -11.34 -3.73 -17.02
C GLY A 144 -10.00 -3.65 -17.77
N THR A 145 -8.92 -3.14 -17.15
CA THR A 145 -7.58 -3.18 -17.78
C THR A 145 -6.96 -4.57 -17.60
N SER A 146 -6.57 -5.20 -18.70
CA SER A 146 -5.88 -6.51 -18.66
C SER A 146 -4.43 -6.38 -18.22
N GLY A 147 -4.02 -7.29 -17.35
CA GLY A 147 -2.62 -7.55 -17.00
C GLY A 147 -1.99 -8.56 -17.96
N THR A 148 -1.01 -9.33 -17.48
CA THR A 148 -0.30 -10.32 -18.30
C THR A 148 -0.97 -11.69 -18.22
N THR A 149 -1.33 -12.25 -19.37
CA THR A 149 -1.82 -13.64 -19.47
C THR A 149 -0.80 -14.63 -18.93
N ARG A 150 -1.25 -15.58 -18.10
CA ARG A 150 -0.43 -16.63 -17.48
C ARG A 150 -0.89 -18.01 -17.94
N THR A 151 0.08 -18.89 -18.18
CA THR A 151 -0.12 -20.27 -18.67
C THR A 151 0.73 -21.29 -17.92
N THR A 152 1.45 -20.88 -16.87
CA THR A 152 2.38 -21.73 -16.13
C THR A 152 2.22 -21.53 -14.62
N ASN A 153 2.71 -22.49 -13.83
CA ASN A 153 2.71 -22.37 -12.38
C ASN A 153 3.73 -21.32 -11.94
N GLY A 154 3.41 -20.53 -10.92
CA GLY A 154 4.32 -19.53 -10.39
C GLY A 154 3.67 -18.58 -9.39
N LEU A 155 4.53 -17.82 -8.71
CA LEU A 155 4.13 -16.61 -7.99
C LEU A 155 4.26 -15.45 -8.97
N TYR A 156 3.16 -14.75 -9.22
CA TYR A 156 3.13 -13.61 -10.11
C TYR A 156 2.89 -12.33 -9.32
N GLU A 157 3.61 -11.28 -9.70
CA GLU A 157 3.41 -9.92 -9.22
C GLU A 157 3.49 -9.00 -10.44
N GLU A 158 2.49 -8.15 -10.63
CA GLU A 158 2.47 -7.19 -11.74
C GLU A 158 1.71 -5.91 -11.41
N ARG A 159 2.08 -4.86 -12.14
CA ARG A 159 1.49 -3.53 -11.99
C ARG A 159 0.49 -3.29 -13.12
N ILE A 160 -0.76 -2.99 -12.76
CA ILE A 160 -1.87 -2.75 -13.69
C ILE A 160 -2.46 -1.37 -13.38
N MET A 161 -2.68 -0.57 -14.43
CA MET A 161 -3.38 0.72 -14.30
C MET A 161 -4.89 0.48 -14.31
N ALA A 162 -5.60 0.90 -13.26
CA ALA A 162 -7.05 0.77 -13.21
C ALA A 162 -7.70 1.52 -14.38
N GLY A 163 -8.51 0.79 -15.15
CA GLY A 163 -9.22 1.32 -16.30
C GLY A 163 -10.42 2.19 -15.93
N ALA A 164 -11.10 2.70 -16.96
CA ALA A 164 -12.34 3.46 -16.85
C ALA A 164 -13.58 2.57 -16.63
N GLY A 165 -13.40 1.28 -16.36
CA GLY A 165 -14.47 0.28 -16.36
C GLY A 165 -15.65 0.69 -15.49
N THR A 166 -16.87 0.39 -15.95
CA THR A 166 -18.13 0.72 -15.26
C THR A 166 -18.28 0.02 -13.90
N THR A 167 -17.43 -0.95 -13.58
CA THR A 167 -17.37 -1.68 -12.30
C THR A 167 -15.91 -1.85 -11.85
N PRO A 168 -15.51 -1.33 -10.67
CA PRO A 168 -14.15 -1.46 -10.17
C PRO A 168 -13.96 -2.89 -9.61
N ARG A 169 -13.45 -3.80 -10.46
CA ARG A 169 -13.29 -5.22 -10.13
C ARG A 169 -11.86 -5.71 -10.27
N LEU A 170 -11.53 -6.72 -9.46
CA LEU A 170 -10.46 -7.66 -9.72
C LEU A 170 -11.08 -8.87 -10.41
N GLU A 171 -10.58 -9.21 -11.60
CA GLU A 171 -11.06 -10.36 -12.38
C GLU A 171 -9.88 -11.26 -12.74
N PHE A 172 -10.04 -12.56 -12.59
CA PHE A 172 -9.18 -13.55 -13.22
C PHE A 172 -9.95 -14.23 -14.33
N SER A 173 -9.65 -13.80 -15.56
CA SER A 173 -10.38 -14.23 -16.74
C SER A 173 -9.73 -15.48 -17.31
N ALA A 174 -10.33 -16.63 -17.03
CA ALA A 174 -9.90 -17.91 -17.56
C ALA A 174 -10.49 -18.10 -18.96
N ASP A 175 -9.68 -18.59 -19.90
CA ASP A 175 -10.20 -19.00 -21.21
C ASP A 175 -11.05 -20.28 -21.12
N ALA A 176 -11.62 -20.67 -22.26
CA ALA A 176 -12.55 -21.80 -22.35
C ALA A 176 -11.92 -23.15 -21.92
N ASP A 177 -10.60 -23.29 -21.93
CA ASP A 177 -9.93 -24.56 -21.68
C ASP A 177 -9.06 -24.54 -20.42
N PHE A 178 -9.07 -23.43 -19.66
CA PHE A 178 -8.20 -23.27 -18.52
C PHE A 178 -8.49 -24.28 -17.41
N ILE A 179 -7.43 -25.00 -17.01
CA ILE A 179 -7.42 -25.89 -15.85
C ILE A 179 -6.24 -25.48 -14.98
N GLY A 180 -6.52 -25.03 -13.76
CA GLY A 180 -5.51 -24.55 -12.82
C GLY A 180 -6.10 -24.08 -11.49
N SER A 181 -5.23 -23.62 -10.59
CA SER A 181 -5.63 -23.16 -9.26
C SER A 181 -4.94 -21.86 -8.85
N LEU A 182 -5.72 -20.95 -8.27
CA LEU A 182 -5.27 -19.68 -7.69
C LEU A 182 -5.25 -19.76 -6.16
N ASP A 183 -4.26 -19.10 -5.56
CA ASP A 183 -4.12 -18.89 -4.11
C ASP A 183 -3.35 -17.57 -3.83
N ASN A 184 -3.41 -17.08 -2.60
CA ASN A 184 -2.66 -15.93 -2.08
C ASN A 184 -2.84 -14.66 -2.94
N VAL A 185 -4.10 -14.36 -3.29
CA VAL A 185 -4.43 -13.19 -4.08
C VAL A 185 -4.39 -11.93 -3.22
N SER A 186 -3.72 -10.89 -3.70
CA SER A 186 -3.56 -9.62 -3.00
C SER A 186 -3.44 -8.48 -4.01
N VAL A 187 -4.12 -7.36 -3.73
CA VAL A 187 -4.16 -6.16 -4.56
C VAL A 187 -3.98 -4.94 -3.68
N TRP A 188 -3.06 -4.07 -4.05
CA TRP A 188 -2.78 -2.83 -3.33
C TRP A 188 -2.40 -1.69 -4.26
N GLY A 189 -2.56 -0.45 -3.79
CA GLY A 189 -2.21 0.75 -4.57
C GLY A 189 -0.70 0.96 -4.67
N GLU A 190 -0.23 1.62 -5.74
CA GLU A 190 1.21 1.77 -6.03
C GLU A 190 2.07 2.38 -4.91
N GLY A 191 1.53 3.23 -4.02
CA GLY A 191 2.36 3.70 -2.91
C GLY A 191 2.60 2.69 -1.81
N ASP A 192 1.82 1.62 -1.71
CA ASP A 192 1.95 0.68 -0.61
C ASP A 192 3.17 -0.24 -0.77
N ALA A 193 3.78 -0.32 -1.96
CA ALA A 193 5.03 -1.07 -2.20
C ALA A 193 6.30 -0.30 -1.77
N LYS A 194 6.23 1.03 -1.63
CA LYS A 194 7.37 1.87 -1.24
C LYS A 194 7.39 2.26 0.25
N LEU A 195 6.34 1.95 1.00
CA LEU A 195 6.07 2.59 2.30
C LEU A 195 6.54 1.84 3.55
N LEU A 196 6.82 0.54 3.44
CA LEU A 196 7.61 -0.17 4.46
C LEU A 196 9.11 -0.13 4.13
N ARG A 197 9.63 1.09 3.90
CA ARG A 197 11.01 1.35 4.35
C ARG A 197 10.95 1.36 5.86
N VAL A 198 11.32 0.24 6.50
CA VAL A 198 11.68 0.26 7.92
C VAL A 198 12.62 1.44 8.09
N TYR A 199 12.31 2.32 9.04
CA TYR A 199 13.13 3.46 9.39
C TYR A 199 14.61 3.01 9.42
N GLU A 200 15.52 3.77 8.82
CA GLU A 200 16.92 3.35 8.60
C GLU A 200 17.65 2.96 9.91
N HIS A 201 17.05 3.27 11.07
CA HIS A 201 17.55 2.98 12.41
C HIS A 201 16.71 1.99 13.24
N GLY A 202 15.95 1.09 12.61
CA GLY A 202 15.16 0.08 13.33
C GLY A 202 13.75 0.57 13.67
N GLY A 203 12.86 -0.36 14.03
CA GLY A 203 11.44 -0.02 14.22
C GLY A 203 10.49 -1.21 14.32
N VAL A 204 10.97 -2.42 14.59
CA VAL A 204 10.12 -3.59 14.78
C VAL A 204 10.32 -4.10 16.20
N TYR A 205 9.24 -4.15 16.95
CA TYR A 205 9.23 -4.54 18.35
C TYR A 205 8.17 -5.61 18.59
N TRP A 206 8.34 -6.40 19.64
CA TRP A 206 7.34 -7.35 20.10
C TRP A 206 6.81 -6.95 21.47
N GLY A 207 5.56 -7.31 21.74
CA GLY A 207 4.89 -7.25 23.03
C GLY A 207 4.15 -8.55 23.33
N THR A 208 3.87 -8.84 24.59
CA THR A 208 2.99 -9.96 24.97
C THR A 208 1.60 -9.80 24.34
N ALA A 209 0.88 -10.90 24.10
CA ALA A 209 -0.48 -10.85 23.56
C ALA A 209 -1.36 -9.82 24.30
N GLY A 210 -2.04 -8.94 23.56
CA GLY A 210 -2.85 -7.86 24.12
C GLY A 210 -2.08 -6.63 24.62
N ALA A 211 -0.76 -6.57 24.47
CA ALA A 211 0.03 -5.39 24.84
C ALA A 211 -0.40 -4.14 24.07
N THR A 212 -0.32 -3.00 24.74
CA THR A 212 -0.57 -1.66 24.17
C THR A 212 0.71 -0.90 23.85
N ALA A 213 1.86 -1.41 24.28
CA ALA A 213 3.19 -0.86 24.03
C ALA A 213 4.21 -1.99 23.85
N PRO A 214 5.30 -1.77 23.10
CA PRO A 214 6.33 -2.77 22.88
C PRO A 214 7.11 -3.12 24.16
N THR A 215 7.52 -4.38 24.29
CA THR A 215 8.37 -4.85 25.41
C THR A 215 9.83 -4.99 25.02
N SER A 216 10.15 -5.38 23.78
CA SER A 216 11.55 -5.41 23.31
C SER A 216 11.65 -5.30 21.80
N GLU A 217 12.81 -4.85 21.31
CA GLU A 217 13.12 -4.77 19.88
C GLU A 217 13.38 -6.17 19.30
N LEU A 218 12.86 -6.42 18.09
CA LEU A 218 13.25 -7.57 17.27
C LEU A 218 14.45 -7.17 16.40
N LEU A 219 15.52 -7.96 16.44
CA LEU A 219 16.75 -7.65 15.71
C LEU A 219 16.61 -7.97 14.22
N ARG A 220 17.03 -7.04 13.37
CA ARG A 220 16.98 -7.23 11.91
C ARG A 220 18.11 -8.15 11.44
N GLY A 221 17.76 -9.29 10.85
CA GLY A 221 18.69 -10.20 10.17
C GLY A 221 18.59 -10.12 8.64
N THR A 222 19.51 -10.79 7.93
CA THR A 222 19.34 -11.01 6.50
C THR A 222 18.36 -12.16 6.27
N TYR A 223 17.51 -12.07 5.24
CA TYR A 223 16.58 -13.14 4.89
C TYR A 223 17.29 -14.48 4.70
N LYS A 224 18.42 -14.50 3.97
CA LYS A 224 19.19 -15.73 3.74
C LYS A 224 19.68 -16.37 5.04
N TYR A 225 20.12 -15.56 6.01
CA TYR A 225 20.54 -16.04 7.32
C TYR A 225 19.36 -16.63 8.09
N LEU A 226 18.25 -15.90 8.20
CA LEU A 226 17.08 -16.34 8.95
C LEU A 226 16.39 -17.55 8.31
N TRP A 227 16.33 -17.60 6.98
CA TRP A 227 15.80 -18.75 6.24
C TRP A 227 16.62 -20.02 6.48
N SER A 228 17.95 -19.91 6.55
CA SER A 228 18.81 -21.06 6.88
C SER A 228 18.56 -21.61 8.29
N LYS A 229 18.01 -20.78 9.19
CA LYS A 229 17.69 -21.13 10.58
C LYS A 229 16.25 -21.64 10.75
N LEU A 230 15.31 -21.21 9.90
CA LEU A 230 13.93 -21.74 9.93
C LEU A 230 13.88 -23.26 9.69
N ASN A 231 14.84 -23.80 8.95
CA ASN A 231 14.99 -25.25 8.74
C ASN A 231 15.45 -26.02 10.00
N THR A 232 15.67 -25.35 11.15
CA THR A 232 16.05 -26.00 12.41
C THR A 232 14.91 -26.08 13.43
N GLU A 233 13.67 -25.74 13.04
CA GLU A 233 12.42 -25.86 13.85
C GLU A 233 12.53 -25.33 15.30
N SER A 234 13.30 -24.27 15.51
CA SER A 234 13.36 -23.62 16.82
C SER A 234 12.04 -22.89 17.07
N ILE A 235 11.24 -23.38 18.02
CA ILE A 235 9.97 -22.76 18.45
C ILE A 235 10.21 -22.08 19.80
N SER A 236 10.20 -20.74 19.84
CA SER A 236 10.35 -19.94 21.07
C SER A 236 9.84 -18.52 20.87
N THR A 237 10.02 -17.63 21.85
CA THR A 237 9.81 -16.19 21.65
C THR A 237 10.70 -15.69 20.49
N PRO A 238 10.13 -15.00 19.49
CA PRO A 238 10.89 -14.42 18.40
C PRO A 238 11.87 -13.38 18.93
N THR A 239 13.09 -13.39 18.39
CA THR A 239 14.13 -12.39 18.72
C THR A 239 14.62 -11.65 17.48
N HIS A 240 14.29 -12.16 16.29
CA HIS A 240 14.76 -11.63 15.02
C HIS A 240 13.64 -11.56 13.99
N TYR A 241 13.80 -10.65 13.04
CA TYR A 241 12.99 -10.61 11.83
C TYR A 241 13.85 -10.39 10.58
N ALA A 242 13.35 -10.85 9.44
CA ALA A 242 13.83 -10.49 8.11
C ALA A 242 12.68 -9.92 7.29
N ILE A 243 13.02 -9.23 6.21
CA ILE A 243 12.07 -8.82 5.20
C ILE A 243 12.30 -9.67 3.96
N ARG A 244 11.24 -10.33 3.48
CA ARG A 244 11.24 -11.07 2.22
C ARG A 244 10.06 -10.57 1.38
N GLY A 245 10.34 -9.79 0.34
CA GLY A 245 9.28 -9.10 -0.38
C GLY A 245 8.48 -8.20 0.58
N ARG A 246 7.21 -8.54 0.80
CA ARG A 246 6.30 -7.86 1.74
C ARG A 246 6.08 -8.64 3.03
N ASP A 247 6.88 -9.64 3.36
CA ASP A 247 6.66 -10.44 4.57
C ASP A 247 7.72 -10.11 5.63
N PHE A 248 7.26 -9.90 6.86
CA PHE A 248 8.10 -10.05 8.04
C PHE A 248 8.25 -11.54 8.32
N VAL A 249 9.47 -12.04 8.23
CA VAL A 249 9.82 -13.43 8.52
C VAL A 249 10.45 -13.48 9.91
N PHE A 250 9.90 -14.28 10.82
CA PHE A 250 10.34 -14.33 12.21
C PHE A 250 11.25 -15.51 12.50
N TYR A 251 12.18 -15.31 13.44
CA TYR A 251 12.92 -16.41 14.04
C TYR A 251 13.27 -16.10 15.51
N PRO A 252 13.24 -17.10 16.41
CA PRO A 252 12.63 -18.43 16.25
C PRO A 252 11.13 -18.37 15.91
N VAL A 253 10.54 -19.49 15.50
CA VAL A 253 9.09 -19.57 15.21
C VAL A 253 8.33 -19.27 16.50
N PRO A 254 7.33 -18.36 16.50
CA PRO A 254 6.64 -17.95 17.72
C PRO A 254 6.02 -19.14 18.46
N SER A 255 6.40 -19.34 19.73
CA SER A 255 5.83 -20.39 20.59
C SER A 255 4.47 -20.02 21.20
N ALA A 256 4.09 -18.74 21.14
CA ALA A 256 2.84 -18.19 21.65
C ALA A 256 2.45 -16.97 20.81
N ASP A 257 1.19 -16.56 20.91
CA ASP A 257 0.70 -15.33 20.29
C ASP A 257 1.47 -14.11 20.87
N PHE A 258 1.80 -13.16 20.01
CA PHE A 258 2.45 -11.91 20.41
C PHE A 258 1.96 -10.73 19.58
N GLU A 259 2.11 -9.51 20.10
CA GLU A 259 1.83 -8.28 19.37
C GLU A 259 3.10 -7.80 18.68
N LEU A 260 3.05 -7.65 17.37
CA LEU A 260 4.10 -7.03 16.57
C LEU A 260 3.79 -5.55 16.41
N PHE A 261 4.73 -4.71 16.83
CA PHE A 261 4.70 -3.27 16.63
C PHE A 261 5.70 -2.92 15.53
N SER A 262 5.24 -2.28 14.47
CA SER A 262 6.08 -1.78 13.39
C SER A 262 5.92 -0.28 13.24
N VAL A 263 7.02 0.46 13.27
CA VAL A 263 7.09 1.87 12.90
C VAL A 263 7.48 1.98 11.44
N GLY A 264 6.61 2.58 10.63
CA GLY A 264 6.79 2.73 9.18
C GLY A 264 6.19 4.01 8.66
N TYR A 265 6.41 4.31 7.38
CA TYR A 265 5.69 5.37 6.69
C TYR A 265 4.36 4.81 6.19
N HIS A 266 3.27 5.57 6.32
CA HIS A 266 1.93 5.17 5.89
C HIS A 266 1.30 6.24 5.02
N ARG A 267 0.44 5.81 4.07
CA ARG A 267 -0.36 6.75 3.28
C ARG A 267 -1.32 7.51 4.18
N GLU A 268 -1.56 8.77 3.80
CA GLU A 268 -2.68 9.51 4.35
C GLU A 268 -3.98 9.10 3.68
N THR A 269 -5.10 9.43 4.33
CA THR A 269 -6.41 9.35 3.70
C THR A 269 -6.35 10.06 2.34
N PRO A 270 -6.69 9.38 1.23
CA PRO A 270 -6.66 9.97 -0.10
C PRO A 270 -7.52 11.24 -0.16
N PHE A 271 -7.01 12.27 -0.83
CA PHE A 271 -7.70 13.55 -0.97
C PHE A 271 -9.11 13.40 -1.55
N ALA A 272 -9.27 12.52 -2.55
CA ALA A 272 -10.57 12.22 -3.15
C ALA A 272 -11.61 11.75 -2.10
N SER A 273 -11.19 10.95 -1.12
CA SER A 273 -12.07 10.43 -0.06
C SER A 273 -12.26 11.36 1.14
N LEU A 274 -11.56 12.50 1.21
CA LEU A 274 -11.73 13.44 2.32
C LEU A 274 -13.09 14.15 2.21
N ALA A 275 -13.77 14.33 3.35
CA ALA A 275 -14.90 15.24 3.44
C ALA A 275 -14.44 16.70 3.29
N THR A 276 -15.27 17.56 2.71
CA THR A 276 -14.93 18.96 2.36
C THR A 276 -14.36 19.77 3.53
N GLY A 277 -14.87 19.55 4.75
CA GLY A 277 -14.41 20.23 5.97
C GLY A 277 -13.16 19.64 6.63
N ASN A 278 -12.61 18.54 6.09
CA ASN A 278 -11.53 17.80 6.72
C ASN A 278 -10.17 18.09 6.07
N ALA A 279 -9.10 17.82 6.82
CA ALA A 279 -7.72 17.88 6.37
C ALA A 279 -7.03 16.54 6.65
N ASN A 280 -6.20 16.06 5.73
CA ASN A 280 -5.25 14.96 6.00
C ASN A 280 -3.89 15.53 6.49
N ALA A 281 -2.90 14.67 6.79
CA ALA A 281 -1.61 15.17 7.29
C ALA A 281 -0.86 16.04 6.29
N TRP A 282 -0.95 15.78 4.98
CA TRP A 282 -0.37 16.64 3.94
C TRP A 282 -0.91 18.06 4.03
N LEU A 283 -2.23 18.22 4.13
CA LEU A 283 -2.86 19.53 4.28
C LEU A 283 -2.60 20.21 5.63
N ARG A 284 -2.15 19.46 6.65
CA ARG A 284 -1.80 20.02 7.98
C ARG A 284 -0.34 20.45 8.06
N HIS A 285 0.56 19.69 7.45
CA HIS A 285 2.00 19.80 7.69
C HIS A 285 2.82 20.23 6.46
N ALA A 286 2.25 20.10 5.26
CA ALA A 286 2.92 20.38 3.99
C ALA A 286 1.94 20.94 2.94
N ALA A 287 0.98 21.77 3.38
CA ALA A 287 -0.08 22.29 2.51
C ALA A 287 0.47 23.12 1.35
N ASP A 288 1.55 23.87 1.60
CA ASP A 288 2.25 24.65 0.58
C ASP A 288 2.83 23.77 -0.53
N TRP A 289 3.48 22.67 -0.15
CA TRP A 289 4.02 21.71 -1.12
C TRP A 289 2.88 21.02 -1.87
N PHE A 290 1.86 20.55 -1.15
CA PHE A 290 0.76 19.83 -1.75
C PHE A 290 -0.04 20.68 -2.75
N VAL A 291 -0.38 21.90 -2.37
CA VAL A 291 -1.07 22.85 -3.24
C VAL A 291 -0.21 23.25 -4.44
N ALA A 292 1.09 23.42 -4.28
CA ALA A 292 1.99 23.78 -5.39
C ALA A 292 2.11 22.63 -6.41
N GLU A 293 2.24 21.38 -5.97
CA GLU A 293 2.27 20.20 -6.85
C GLU A 293 0.96 20.06 -7.65
N ALA A 294 -0.19 20.24 -6.99
CA ALA A 294 -1.47 20.20 -7.67
C ALA A 294 -1.65 21.39 -8.63
N SER A 295 -1.24 22.60 -8.23
CA SER A 295 -1.29 23.79 -9.10
C SER A 295 -0.41 23.62 -10.34
N TYR A 296 0.78 23.03 -10.20
CA TYR A 296 1.65 22.69 -11.32
C TYR A 296 0.93 21.78 -12.33
N ARG A 297 0.24 20.75 -11.84
CA ARG A 297 -0.51 19.81 -12.69
C ARG A 297 -1.71 20.47 -13.39
N VAL A 298 -2.46 21.31 -12.68
CA VAL A 298 -3.55 22.09 -13.28
C VAL A 298 -3.01 23.04 -14.36
N ALA A 299 -1.89 23.73 -14.12
CA ALA A 299 -1.25 24.60 -15.12
C ALA A 299 -0.81 23.81 -16.35
N TYR A 300 -0.28 22.60 -16.16
CA TYR A 300 0.05 21.68 -17.25
C TYR A 300 -1.19 21.29 -18.07
N HIS A 301 -2.30 20.94 -17.40
CA HIS A 301 -3.57 20.66 -18.06
C HIS A 301 -4.06 21.83 -18.91
N LEU A 302 -3.95 23.05 -18.38
CA LEU A 302 -4.37 24.29 -19.05
C LEU A 302 -3.37 24.79 -20.11
N LYS A 303 -2.20 24.16 -20.23
CA LYS A 303 -1.09 24.62 -21.09
C LYS A 303 -0.64 26.06 -20.76
N ASP A 304 -0.72 26.44 -19.50
CA ASP A 304 -0.25 27.73 -18.99
C ASP A 304 1.22 27.61 -18.56
N ASN A 305 2.13 27.92 -19.49
CA ASN A 305 3.57 27.75 -19.30
C ASN A 305 4.16 28.68 -18.23
N GLU A 306 3.59 29.88 -18.03
CA GLU A 306 4.07 30.84 -17.04
C GLU A 306 3.75 30.34 -15.62
N SER A 307 2.48 29.96 -15.41
CA SER A 307 2.04 29.35 -14.15
C SER A 307 2.79 28.04 -13.86
N LEU A 308 3.05 27.23 -14.87
CA LEU A 308 3.77 25.95 -14.72
C LEU A 308 5.17 26.16 -14.13
N GLN A 309 5.97 27.08 -14.67
CA GLN A 309 7.31 27.35 -14.15
C GLN A 309 7.27 27.89 -12.71
N LYS A 310 6.33 28.78 -12.43
CA LYS A 310 6.12 29.34 -11.09
C LYS A 310 5.80 28.24 -10.07
N PHE A 311 4.82 27.38 -10.37
CA PHE A 311 4.41 26.33 -9.43
C PHE A 311 5.47 25.23 -9.26
N GLN A 312 6.25 24.95 -10.30
CA GLN A 312 7.41 24.05 -10.18
C GLN A 312 8.44 24.60 -9.17
N GLN A 313 8.72 25.90 -9.20
CA GLN A 313 9.62 26.55 -8.24
C GLN A 313 9.02 26.57 -6.82
N GLU A 314 7.73 26.89 -6.68
CA GLU A 314 7.03 26.86 -5.39
C GLU A 314 7.08 25.46 -4.76
N ALA A 315 6.80 24.42 -5.55
CA ALA A 315 6.83 23.03 -5.09
C ALA A 315 8.24 22.62 -4.63
N ALA A 316 9.28 22.97 -5.39
CA ALA A 316 10.66 22.68 -5.01
C ALA A 316 11.08 23.35 -3.70
N GLN A 317 10.71 24.62 -3.50
CA GLN A 317 10.99 25.36 -2.27
C GLN A 317 10.21 24.79 -1.07
N ALA A 318 8.94 24.46 -1.26
CA ALA A 318 8.11 23.86 -0.23
C ALA A 318 8.62 22.47 0.19
N ARG A 319 8.99 21.63 -0.79
CA ARG A 319 9.65 20.35 -0.55
C ARG A 319 10.93 20.51 0.27
N ALA A 320 11.77 21.52 -0.03
CA ALA A 320 12.98 21.79 0.73
C ALA A 320 12.68 22.15 2.20
N ARG A 321 11.63 22.94 2.46
CA ARG A 321 11.20 23.26 3.83
C ARG A 321 10.75 22.02 4.60
N VAL A 322 9.94 21.16 3.97
CA VAL A 322 9.49 19.90 4.59
C VAL A 322 10.68 18.98 4.85
N MET A 323 11.65 18.87 3.92
CA MET A 323 12.87 18.10 4.14
C MET A 323 13.69 18.62 5.34
N MET A 324 13.82 19.95 5.50
CA MET A 324 14.51 20.53 6.65
C MET A 324 13.78 20.22 7.97
N ALA A 325 12.46 20.37 7.99
CA ALA A 325 11.65 20.04 9.17
C ALA A 325 11.69 18.53 9.49
N HIS A 326 11.73 17.65 8.49
CA HIS A 326 11.92 16.22 8.69
C HIS A 326 13.23 15.91 9.39
N ARG A 327 14.35 16.49 8.92
CA ARG A 327 15.66 16.31 9.53
C ARG A 327 15.68 16.80 10.98
N ALA A 328 15.02 17.92 11.27
CA ALA A 328 14.91 18.43 12.63
C ALA A 328 14.11 17.47 13.54
N ASN A 329 13.06 16.83 13.03
CA ASN A 329 12.26 15.86 13.78
C ASN A 329 12.93 14.48 13.91
N ALA A 330 13.83 14.09 13.00
CA ALA A 330 14.59 12.85 13.08
C ALA A 330 15.72 12.88 14.14
N HIS A 331 16.08 14.07 14.63
CA HIS A 331 17.06 14.27 15.70
C HIS A 331 16.47 15.10 16.85
N PRO A 332 15.56 14.55 17.66
CA PRO A 332 15.19 15.19 18.91
C PRO A 332 16.37 15.07 19.88
N THR A 333 17.37 15.95 19.75
CA THR A 333 18.48 16.16 20.69
C THR A 333 19.39 14.95 20.97
N GLU A 334 20.68 15.09 20.62
CA GLU A 334 21.78 14.46 21.34
C GLU A 334 21.78 14.92 22.81
N VAL A 335 20.85 14.39 23.60
CA VAL A 335 20.98 14.34 25.06
C VAL A 335 20.76 12.89 25.46
N ILE A 336 21.73 12.06 25.08
CA ILE A 336 22.09 10.90 25.89
C ILE A 336 22.74 11.47 27.15
N THR A 337 21.92 11.85 28.13
CA THR A 337 22.34 11.72 29.52
C THR A 337 21.65 10.50 30.09
N LEU A 338 22.21 9.33 29.78
CA LEU A 338 22.06 8.13 30.58
C LEU A 338 23.42 7.43 30.66
N GLY A 339 24.00 7.48 31.86
CA GLY A 339 25.15 6.66 32.30
C GLY A 339 26.38 7.50 32.67
N GLY A 340 26.82 7.58 33.93
CA GLY A 340 26.37 6.85 35.12
C GLY A 340 27.25 7.10 36.35
N ALA A 341 26.86 6.40 37.42
CA ALA A 341 27.63 5.92 38.57
C ALA A 341 28.49 6.92 39.37
N ALA A 342 28.02 7.22 40.58
CA ALA A 342 28.64 6.69 41.81
C ALA A 342 27.53 6.22 42.75
#